data_AF-I3MPA1-F1
#
_entry.id   AF-I3MPA1-F1
#
_cell.length_a   1.000
_cell.length_b   1.000
_cell.length_c   1.000
_cell.angle_alpha   90.00
_cell.angle_beta   90.00
_cell.angle_gamma   90.00
#
_symmetry.space_group_name_H-M   'P 1'
#
loop_
_entity.id
_entity.type
_entity.pdbx_description
1 polymer ?
#
loop_
_entity_poly.entity_id
_entity_poly.type
_entity_poly.pdbx_seq_one_letter_code
_entity_poly.pdbx_strand_id
1 'polypeptide(L)'
;GKVEFCLGTEEMHMSTPPNLSQEHFRVFSSVEKSKLPYSQLGLVISSYHQSIDVLHASNQRSLKVQALHTLGNLLIFAEKKRAAFKCWCQALDDIFRKPDVLHTWKEFVPSSTSAPNSCSPQTFKDYSEEFLSKVGIWGCLQGAVISAKIAQFIITLNVNKRISCCIFSALLFQGLLRTTLPHPKAERCYAQYEITQLLPGIELFSDRHRADICSVVASLYYIIRELHYAKQNLMIEVLTDLHFFSEAFYELTLIFYGKNMPCPVPSGFKATGKIK
;
A
#
# COMPACT_ATOMS: atom_id res chain seq x y z
N GLY A 1 0.77 -22.28 38.75
CA GLY A 1 0.29 -22.99 37.55
C GLY A 1 1.29 -22.77 36.43
N LYS A 2 1.78 -23.84 35.82
CA LYS A 2 2.68 -23.77 34.67
C LYS A 2 1.79 -23.52 33.44
N VAL A 3 1.96 -22.40 32.76
CA VAL A 3 1.23 -22.11 31.52
C VAL A 3 2.02 -22.78 30.39
N GLU A 4 1.53 -23.92 29.91
CA GLU A 4 2.06 -24.55 28.71
C GLU A 4 1.54 -23.81 27.48
N PHE A 5 2.47 -23.31 26.67
CA PHE A 5 2.15 -22.81 25.35
C PHE A 5 1.99 -24.03 24.42
N CYS A 6 0.76 -24.35 24.03
CA CYS A 6 0.52 -25.28 22.93
C CYS A 6 1.14 -24.68 21.66
N LEU A 7 2.29 -25.21 21.24
CA LEU A 7 2.79 -25.02 19.89
C LEU A 7 1.75 -25.62 18.96
N GLY A 8 0.98 -24.76 18.29
CA GLY A 8 -0.01 -25.18 17.31
C GLY A 8 0.64 -26.13 16.31
N THR A 9 0.00 -27.27 16.09
CA THR A 9 0.45 -28.30 15.15
C THR A 9 0.66 -27.64 13.78
N GLU A 10 1.87 -27.71 13.20
CA GLU A 10 2.10 -27.28 11.83
C GLU A 10 1.28 -28.20 10.91
N GLU A 11 0.12 -27.72 10.48
CA GLU A 11 -0.69 -28.44 9.49
C GLU A 11 0.08 -28.50 8.17
N MET A 12 0.31 -29.73 7.71
CA MET A 12 0.98 -30.03 6.46
C MET A 12 0.05 -29.63 5.31
N HIS A 13 0.22 -28.40 4.81
CA HIS A 13 -0.64 -27.88 3.75
C HIS A 13 -0.39 -28.64 2.44
N MET A 14 -1.45 -29.24 1.90
CA MET A 14 -1.43 -29.99 0.65
C MET A 14 -1.22 -29.05 -0.56
N SER A 15 -0.68 -29.58 -1.65
CA SER A 15 -0.43 -28.82 -2.90
C SER A 15 -1.69 -28.29 -3.58
N THR A 16 -2.86 -28.81 -3.21
CA THR A 16 -4.16 -28.40 -3.74
C THR A 16 -4.97 -27.74 -2.62
N PRO A 17 -5.56 -26.55 -2.85
CA PRO A 17 -6.39 -25.91 -1.85
C PRO A 17 -7.60 -26.81 -1.51
N PRO A 18 -7.92 -27.01 -0.22
CA PRO A 18 -9.03 -27.85 0.19
C PRO A 18 -10.37 -27.26 -0.31
N ASN A 19 -11.31 -28.13 -0.65
CA ASN A 19 -12.65 -27.71 -1.05
C ASN A 19 -13.47 -27.35 0.20
N LEU A 20 -13.61 -26.05 0.45
CA LEU A 20 -14.29 -25.51 1.63
C LEU A 20 -15.83 -25.53 1.53
N SER A 21 -16.42 -25.93 0.40
CA SER A 21 -17.88 -25.88 0.20
C SER A 21 -18.68 -26.81 1.13
N GLN A 22 -18.01 -27.82 1.70
CA GLN A 22 -18.59 -28.82 2.61
C GLN A 22 -18.21 -28.56 4.08
N GLU A 23 -17.39 -27.55 4.39
CA GLU A 23 -16.95 -27.29 5.75
C GLU A 23 -18.01 -26.56 6.58
N HIS A 24 -18.29 -27.08 7.77
CA HIS A 24 -19.33 -26.55 8.65
C HIS A 24 -18.87 -25.41 9.58
N PHE A 25 -17.65 -24.87 9.41
CA PHE A 25 -17.06 -23.74 10.15
C PHE A 25 -17.55 -23.58 11.61
N ARG A 26 -17.51 -24.66 12.40
CA ARG A 26 -18.16 -24.71 13.72
C ARG A 26 -17.35 -24.05 14.84
N VAL A 27 -16.05 -23.80 14.61
CA VAL A 27 -15.13 -23.20 15.58
C VAL A 27 -14.47 -21.98 14.95
N PHE A 28 -14.19 -20.94 15.74
CA PHE A 28 -13.59 -19.70 15.25
C PHE A 28 -12.24 -19.93 14.55
N SER A 29 -11.46 -20.90 15.06
CA SER A 29 -10.19 -21.33 14.46
C SER A 29 -10.35 -21.96 13.07
N SER A 30 -11.54 -22.48 12.73
CA SER A 30 -11.84 -23.03 11.40
C SER A 30 -11.91 -21.95 10.31
N VAL A 31 -12.12 -20.69 10.70
CA VAL A 31 -12.18 -19.53 9.81
C VAL A 31 -10.87 -18.73 9.86
N GLU A 32 -9.99 -19.07 10.80
CA GLU A 32 -8.74 -18.38 11.04
C GLU A 32 -7.69 -18.84 10.04
N LYS A 33 -7.19 -17.91 9.23
CA LYS A 33 -6.10 -18.21 8.29
C LYS A 33 -4.81 -18.36 9.08
N SER A 34 -4.29 -19.58 9.16
CA SER A 34 -2.98 -19.83 9.75
C SER A 34 -1.88 -19.10 8.97
N LYS A 35 -0.85 -18.64 9.69
CA LYS A 35 0.32 -18.01 9.07
C LYS A 35 1.02 -19.03 8.18
N LEU A 36 1.49 -18.61 7.00
CA LEU A 36 2.26 -19.47 6.11
C LEU A 36 3.47 -20.06 6.87
N PRO A 37 3.63 -21.40 6.92
CA PRO A 37 4.80 -22.00 7.53
C PRO A 37 6.08 -21.55 6.84
N TYR A 38 7.15 -21.30 7.61
CA TYR A 38 8.42 -20.85 7.04
C TYR A 38 9.02 -21.88 6.06
N SER A 39 8.74 -23.17 6.29
CA SER A 39 9.11 -24.27 5.39
C SER A 39 8.55 -24.14 3.98
N GLN A 40 7.40 -23.48 3.80
CA GLN A 40 6.76 -23.30 2.49
C GLN A 40 7.14 -21.98 1.80
N LEU A 41 7.76 -21.05 2.51
CA LEU A 41 8.11 -19.73 1.99
C LEU A 41 9.00 -19.80 0.74
N GLY A 42 9.97 -20.72 0.72
CA GLY A 42 10.85 -20.93 -0.42
C GLY A 42 10.11 -21.40 -1.68
N LEU A 43 9.11 -22.27 -1.52
CA LEU A 43 8.28 -22.76 -2.62
C LEU A 43 7.39 -21.64 -3.17
N VAL A 44 6.77 -20.84 -2.29
CA VAL A 44 5.96 -19.69 -2.69
C VAL A 44 6.80 -18.67 -3.46
N ILE A 45 7.99 -18.31 -2.95
CA ILE A 45 8.92 -17.40 -3.65
C ILE A 45 9.27 -17.93 -5.05
N SER A 46 9.57 -19.22 -5.17
CA SER A 46 9.91 -19.85 -6.45
C SER A 46 8.74 -19.83 -7.43
N SER A 47 7.51 -20.09 -6.95
CA SER A 47 6.28 -20.00 -7.76
C SER A 47 6.02 -18.58 -8.25
N TYR A 48 6.27 -17.55 -7.43
CA TYR A 48 6.18 -16.15 -7.87
C TYR A 48 7.19 -15.81 -8.96
N HIS A 49 8.44 -16.29 -8.86
CA HIS A 49 9.44 -16.09 -9.92
C HIS A 49 8.96 -16.67 -11.25
N GLN A 50 8.51 -17.93 -11.25
CA GLN A 50 7.97 -18.58 -12.45
C GLN A 50 6.75 -17.83 -13.01
N SER A 51 5.87 -17.36 -12.14
CA SER A 51 4.69 -16.58 -12.53
C SER A 51 5.08 -15.26 -13.18
N ILE A 52 6.09 -14.56 -12.66
CA ILE A 52 6.59 -13.31 -13.23
C ILE A 52 7.18 -13.54 -14.62
N ASP A 53 7.88 -14.65 -14.84
CA ASP A 53 8.44 -15.00 -16.16
C ASP A 53 7.32 -15.25 -17.18
N VAL A 54 6.26 -15.96 -16.79
CA VAL A 54 5.07 -16.17 -17.63
C VAL A 54 4.33 -14.86 -17.90
N LEU A 55 4.15 -14.01 -16.89
CA LEU A 55 3.50 -12.70 -17.04
C LEU A 55 4.31 -11.75 -17.93
N HIS A 56 5.64 -11.86 -17.88
CA HIS A 56 6.53 -11.14 -18.76
C HIS A 56 6.40 -11.63 -20.21
N ALA A 57 6.48 -12.95 -20.44
CA ALA A 57 6.34 -13.55 -21.76
C ALA A 57 4.96 -13.28 -22.40
N SER A 58 3.91 -13.21 -21.59
CA SER A 58 2.53 -12.92 -22.02
C SER A 58 2.20 -11.42 -22.13
N ASN A 59 3.18 -10.53 -21.89
CA ASN A 59 3.01 -9.07 -21.91
C ASN A 59 1.92 -8.53 -20.94
N GLN A 60 1.63 -9.27 -19.88
CA GLN A 60 0.66 -8.90 -18.83
C GLN A 60 1.30 -8.02 -17.76
N ARG A 61 1.63 -6.78 -18.14
CA ARG A 61 2.45 -5.85 -17.35
C ARG A 61 1.86 -5.49 -15.98
N SER A 62 0.57 -5.17 -15.91
CA SER A 62 -0.09 -4.79 -14.65
C SER A 62 -0.05 -5.92 -13.63
N LEU A 63 -0.31 -7.15 -14.07
CA LEU A 63 -0.22 -8.35 -13.24
C LEU A 63 1.23 -8.65 -12.85
N LYS A 64 2.19 -8.45 -13.76
CA LYS A 64 3.63 -8.57 -13.45
C LYS A 64 4.04 -7.62 -12.33
N VAL A 65 3.60 -6.36 -12.36
CA VAL A 65 3.86 -5.37 -11.31
C VAL A 65 3.28 -5.82 -9.96
N GLN A 66 2.04 -6.34 -9.95
CA GLN A 66 1.42 -6.88 -8.73
C GLN A 66 2.21 -8.07 -8.16
N ALA A 67 2.64 -8.98 -9.03
CA ALA A 67 3.44 -10.13 -8.65
C ALA A 67 4.81 -9.71 -8.10
N LEU A 68 5.48 -8.75 -8.74
CA LEU A 68 6.76 -8.20 -8.28
C LEU A 68 6.62 -7.48 -6.93
N HIS A 69 5.55 -6.71 -6.72
CA HIS A 69 5.27 -6.05 -5.46
C HIS A 69 5.11 -7.05 -4.33
N THR A 70 4.31 -8.10 -4.56
CA THR A 70 4.05 -9.18 -3.60
C THR A 70 5.32 -9.99 -3.30
N LEU A 71 6.06 -10.37 -4.34
CA LEU A 71 7.35 -11.06 -4.20
C LEU A 71 8.35 -10.23 -3.38
N GLY A 72 8.43 -8.92 -3.61
CA GLY A 72 9.27 -8.04 -2.81
C GLY A 72 8.87 -8.02 -1.32
N ASN A 73 7.57 -8.03 -1.01
CA ASN A 73 7.10 -8.14 0.38
C ASN A 73 7.55 -9.48 1.01
N LEU A 74 7.41 -10.59 0.29
CA LEU A 74 7.85 -11.92 0.75
C LEU A 74 9.38 -11.97 0.95
N LEU A 75 10.15 -11.31 0.09
CA LEU A 75 11.61 -11.25 0.20
C LEU A 75 12.08 -10.38 1.38
N ILE A 76 11.35 -9.32 1.72
CA ILE A 76 11.60 -8.57 2.96
C ILE A 76 11.35 -9.46 4.18
N PHE A 77 10.24 -10.21 4.18
CA PHE A 77 9.93 -11.15 5.26
C PHE A 77 10.99 -12.26 5.38
N ALA A 78 11.54 -12.72 4.24
CA ALA A 78 12.66 -13.66 4.19
C ALA A 78 14.05 -13.03 4.45
N GLU A 79 14.10 -11.77 4.89
CA GLU A 79 15.32 -10.97 5.14
C GLU A 79 16.25 -10.75 3.93
N LYS A 80 15.80 -11.06 2.72
CA LYS A 80 16.53 -10.89 1.45
C LYS A 80 16.35 -9.48 0.88
N LYS A 81 16.76 -8.45 1.63
CA LYS A 81 16.54 -7.03 1.29
C LYS A 81 17.04 -6.61 -0.10
N ARG A 82 18.20 -7.11 -0.54
CA ARG A 82 18.76 -6.77 -1.88
C ARG A 82 17.87 -7.30 -3.02
N ALA A 83 17.36 -8.52 -2.88
CA ALA A 83 16.46 -9.11 -3.87
C ALA A 83 15.10 -8.39 -3.87
N ALA A 84 14.57 -8.08 -2.69
CA ALA A 84 13.34 -7.29 -2.56
C ALA A 84 13.46 -5.93 -3.24
N PHE A 85 14.58 -5.23 -3.02
CA PHE A 85 14.87 -3.95 -3.67
C PHE A 85 14.87 -4.07 -5.19
N LYS A 86 15.52 -5.10 -5.75
CA LYS A 86 15.53 -5.36 -7.20
C LYS A 86 14.11 -5.57 -7.75
N CYS A 87 13.28 -6.37 -7.07
CA CYS A 87 11.90 -6.61 -7.48
C CYS A 87 11.06 -5.32 -7.46
N TRP A 88 11.21 -4.50 -6.43
CA TRP A 88 10.47 -3.24 -6.31
C TRP A 88 10.94 -2.18 -7.31
N CYS A 89 12.24 -2.05 -7.56
CA CYS A 89 12.73 -1.17 -8.64
C CYS A 89 12.23 -1.63 -10.00
N GLN A 90 12.28 -2.94 -10.28
CA GLN A 90 11.75 -3.49 -11.52
C GLN A 90 10.25 -3.22 -11.66
N ALA A 91 9.48 -3.32 -10.58
CA ALA A 91 8.06 -2.97 -10.58
C ALA A 91 7.83 -1.48 -10.90
N LEU A 92 8.64 -0.56 -10.37
CA LEU A 92 8.56 0.86 -10.70
C LEU A 92 8.90 1.13 -12.17
N ASP A 93 9.95 0.51 -12.70
CA ASP A 93 10.32 0.64 -14.10
C ASP A 93 9.22 0.07 -15.02
N ASP A 94 8.63 -1.06 -14.61
CA ASP A 94 7.44 -1.68 -15.20
C ASP A 94 6.13 -0.91 -14.91
N ILE A 95 6.13 0.19 -14.17
CA ILE A 95 5.00 1.12 -14.12
C ILE A 95 5.24 2.24 -15.15
N PHE A 96 6.41 2.88 -15.11
CA PHE A 96 6.73 4.10 -15.86
C PHE A 96 7.24 3.89 -17.30
N ARG A 97 7.58 2.66 -17.69
CA ARG A 97 8.17 2.32 -19.01
C ARG A 97 9.53 2.97 -19.22
N LYS A 98 10.25 3.19 -18.13
CA LYS A 98 11.58 3.80 -18.11
C LYS A 98 12.44 2.99 -17.12
N PRO A 99 13.69 2.67 -17.43
CA PRO A 99 14.59 2.07 -16.46
C PRO A 99 15.02 3.10 -15.40
N ASP A 100 15.34 2.62 -14.21
CA ASP A 100 15.92 3.40 -13.10
C ASP A 100 15.07 4.62 -12.69
N VAL A 101 13.76 4.43 -12.61
CA VAL A 101 12.80 5.51 -12.27
C VAL A 101 13.10 6.12 -10.91
N LEU A 102 13.49 5.30 -9.94
CA LEU A 102 13.76 5.76 -8.57
C LEU A 102 14.85 6.83 -8.51
N HIS A 103 15.78 6.85 -9.45
CA HIS A 103 16.86 7.83 -9.52
C HIS A 103 16.61 8.91 -10.59
N THR A 104 15.84 8.59 -11.63
CA THR A 104 15.61 9.48 -12.79
C THR A 104 14.25 10.17 -12.81
N TRP A 105 13.40 10.00 -11.79
CA TRP A 105 12.04 10.57 -11.80
C TRP A 105 12.01 12.11 -11.89
N LYS A 106 13.07 12.79 -11.45
CA LYS A 106 13.20 14.26 -11.58
C LYS A 106 13.45 14.70 -13.02
N GLU A 107 13.92 13.81 -13.89
CA GLU A 107 14.16 14.09 -15.31
C GLU A 107 12.87 14.06 -16.13
N PHE A 108 11.74 13.67 -15.53
CA PHE A 108 10.45 13.71 -16.22
C PHE A 108 10.03 15.15 -16.58
N VAL A 109 10.63 16.15 -15.95
CA VAL A 109 10.49 17.56 -16.34
C VAL A 109 10.87 17.78 -17.81
N PRO A 110 9.94 18.18 -18.70
CA PRO A 110 10.35 18.87 -19.90
C PRO A 110 11.00 20.17 -19.45
N SER A 111 12.26 20.42 -19.85
CA SER A 111 12.90 21.71 -19.72
C SER A 111 12.02 22.73 -20.44
N SER A 112 11.11 23.37 -19.72
CA SER A 112 10.32 24.47 -20.26
C SER A 112 11.32 25.51 -20.74
N THR A 113 11.25 25.77 -22.04
CA THR A 113 11.91 26.87 -22.74
C THR A 113 12.07 28.07 -21.82
N SER A 114 13.31 28.37 -21.49
CA SER A 114 13.69 29.54 -20.72
C SER A 114 13.32 30.80 -21.50
N ALA A 115 12.15 31.38 -21.21
CA ALA A 115 12.03 32.84 -21.29
C ALA A 115 12.80 33.39 -20.08
N PRO A 116 13.87 34.17 -20.29
CA PRO A 116 14.50 34.85 -19.17
C PRO A 116 13.53 35.95 -18.76
N ASN A 117 13.03 35.90 -17.53
CA ASN A 117 12.68 37.06 -16.70
C ASN A 117 11.73 36.64 -15.58
N SER A 118 12.31 36.45 -14.39
CA SER A 118 11.89 37.05 -13.12
C SER A 118 12.32 36.15 -11.97
N CYS A 119 12.98 36.76 -10.97
CA CYS A 119 13.19 36.18 -9.66
C CYS A 119 11.84 35.73 -9.09
N SER A 120 11.56 34.43 -9.17
CA SER A 120 10.62 33.77 -8.27
C SER A 120 11.43 32.81 -7.38
N PRO A 121 11.12 32.72 -6.07
CA PRO A 121 11.68 31.66 -5.25
C PRO A 121 11.36 30.32 -5.91
N GLN A 122 12.28 29.36 -5.88
CA GLN A 122 12.14 28.04 -6.53
C GLN A 122 10.81 27.39 -6.13
N THR A 123 9.77 27.62 -6.93
CA THR A 123 8.43 27.09 -6.71
C THR A 123 8.55 25.58 -6.81
N PHE A 124 8.12 24.87 -5.77
CA PHE A 124 8.02 23.42 -5.79
C PHE A 124 7.22 23.01 -7.03
N LYS A 125 7.88 22.32 -7.98
CA LYS A 125 7.28 21.97 -9.26
C LYS A 125 6.38 20.76 -9.06
N ASP A 126 5.12 20.89 -9.47
CA ASP A 126 4.14 19.83 -9.36
C ASP A 126 4.34 18.79 -10.48
N TYR A 127 4.62 17.54 -10.09
CA TYR A 127 4.75 16.40 -11.00
C TYR A 127 3.48 15.53 -11.06
N SER A 128 2.48 15.85 -10.24
CA SER A 128 1.30 15.01 -9.98
C SER A 128 0.48 14.75 -11.25
N GLU A 129 0.24 15.80 -12.06
CA GLU A 129 -0.47 15.69 -13.34
C GLU A 129 0.31 14.87 -14.37
N GLU A 130 1.63 15.08 -14.45
CA GLU A 130 2.47 14.37 -15.40
C GLU A 130 2.52 12.87 -15.09
N PHE A 131 2.71 12.51 -13.82
CA PHE A 131 2.70 11.11 -13.40
C PHE A 131 1.36 10.46 -13.68
N LEU A 132 0.23 11.12 -13.33
CA LEU A 132 -1.08 10.55 -13.62
C LEU A 132 -1.27 10.32 -15.13
N SER A 133 -0.87 11.28 -15.97
CA SER A 133 -0.99 11.14 -17.42
C SER A 133 -0.18 9.96 -17.99
N LYS A 134 0.97 9.65 -17.39
CA LYS A 134 1.88 8.60 -17.86
C LYS A 134 1.51 7.21 -17.38
N VAL A 135 1.14 7.07 -16.11
CA VAL A 135 0.99 5.75 -15.47
C VAL A 135 -0.44 5.45 -15.03
N GLY A 136 -1.34 6.44 -15.10
CA GLY A 136 -2.72 6.33 -14.68
C GLY A 136 -2.88 6.16 -13.17
N ILE A 137 -4.13 6.10 -12.72
CA ILE A 137 -4.53 6.03 -11.31
C ILE A 137 -3.88 4.83 -10.61
N TRP A 138 -3.98 3.65 -11.23
CA TRP A 138 -3.45 2.41 -10.65
C TRP A 138 -1.92 2.39 -10.61
N GLY A 139 -1.27 2.93 -11.64
CA GLY A 139 0.19 3.06 -11.66
C GLY A 139 0.69 4.04 -10.60
N CYS A 140 0.01 5.18 -10.41
CA CYS A 140 0.30 6.12 -9.33
C CYS A 140 0.15 5.45 -7.97
N LEU A 141 -0.97 4.78 -7.71
CA LEU A 141 -1.22 4.14 -6.42
C LEU A 141 -0.18 3.05 -6.10
N GLN A 142 0.06 2.14 -7.04
CA GLN A 142 1.05 1.07 -6.85
C GLN A 142 2.46 1.62 -6.73
N GLY A 143 2.84 2.57 -7.57
CA GLY A 143 4.14 3.23 -7.54
C GLY A 143 4.37 3.97 -6.23
N ALA A 144 3.34 4.64 -5.70
CA ALA A 144 3.40 5.35 -4.44
C ALA A 144 3.68 4.40 -3.28
N VAL A 145 2.92 3.30 -3.18
CA VAL A 145 3.09 2.26 -2.15
C VAL A 145 4.47 1.60 -2.25
N ILE A 146 4.89 1.20 -3.45
CA ILE A 146 6.20 0.57 -3.66
C ILE A 146 7.33 1.52 -3.24
N SER A 147 7.25 2.78 -3.63
CA SER A 147 8.25 3.81 -3.27
C SER A 147 8.29 4.04 -1.76
N ALA A 148 7.14 4.15 -1.09
CA ALA A 148 7.09 4.25 0.36
C ALA A 148 7.76 3.04 1.05
N LYS A 149 7.50 1.82 0.56
CA LYS A 149 8.12 0.60 1.09
C LYS A 149 9.64 0.56 0.85
N ILE A 150 10.13 1.00 -0.31
CA ILE A 150 11.57 1.14 -0.56
C ILE A 150 12.19 2.11 0.45
N ALA A 151 11.58 3.28 0.67
CA ALA A 151 12.06 4.26 1.63
C ALA A 151 12.08 3.69 3.06
N GLN A 152 11.04 2.93 3.45
CA GLN A 152 10.89 2.37 4.79
C GLN A 152 11.84 1.19 5.08
N PHE A 153 11.93 0.23 4.16
CA PHE A 153 12.57 -1.06 4.44
C PHE A 153 13.97 -1.21 3.83
N ILE A 154 14.30 -0.42 2.80
CA ILE A 154 15.58 -0.51 2.09
C ILE A 154 16.48 0.69 2.40
N ILE A 155 16.01 1.91 2.21
CA ILE A 155 16.83 3.14 2.31
C ILE A 155 16.85 3.65 3.75
N THR A 156 17.25 2.82 4.72
CA THR A 156 17.21 3.21 6.13
C THR A 156 18.35 4.14 6.54
N LEU A 157 19.53 4.00 5.93
CA LEU A 157 20.76 4.70 6.34
C LEU A 157 20.95 6.07 5.68
N ASN A 158 20.48 6.25 4.45
CA ASN A 158 20.71 7.49 3.69
C ASN A 158 19.47 8.38 3.72
N VAL A 159 19.49 9.37 4.63
CA VAL A 159 18.36 10.30 4.86
C VAL A 159 17.97 11.04 3.58
N ASN A 160 18.93 11.54 2.80
CA ASN A 160 18.65 12.30 1.58
C ASN A 160 17.95 11.44 0.52
N LYS A 161 18.43 10.22 0.28
CA LYS A 161 17.80 9.27 -0.64
C LYS A 161 16.42 8.83 -0.13
N ARG A 162 16.27 8.65 1.18
CA ARG A 162 15.00 8.28 1.83
C ARG A 162 13.96 9.37 1.64
N ILE A 163 14.28 10.61 1.96
CA ILE A 163 13.39 11.77 1.77
C ILE A 163 13.05 11.94 0.29
N SER A 164 14.04 11.82 -0.61
CA SER A 164 13.77 11.91 -2.06
C SER A 164 12.80 10.82 -2.54
N CYS A 165 12.86 9.62 -1.97
CA CYS A 165 11.93 8.53 -2.28
C CYS A 165 10.54 8.78 -1.66
N CYS A 166 10.46 9.33 -0.45
CA CYS A 166 9.20 9.78 0.16
C CYS A 166 8.53 10.89 -0.65
N ILE A 167 9.29 11.86 -1.18
CA ILE A 167 8.76 12.92 -2.05
C ILE A 167 8.19 12.30 -3.34
N PHE A 168 8.91 11.36 -3.95
CA PHE A 168 8.42 10.66 -5.14
C PHE A 168 7.11 9.90 -4.86
N SER A 169 7.04 9.17 -3.74
CA SER A 169 5.82 8.50 -3.29
C SER A 169 4.67 9.49 -3.07
N ALA A 170 4.95 10.62 -2.41
CA ALA A 170 3.96 11.65 -2.12
C ALA A 170 3.40 12.30 -3.39
N LEU A 171 4.24 12.63 -4.37
CA LEU A 171 3.80 13.17 -5.66
C LEU A 171 2.85 12.21 -6.39
N LEU A 172 3.10 10.89 -6.30
CA LEU A 172 2.22 9.90 -6.89
C LEU A 172 0.86 9.81 -6.18
N PHE A 173 0.84 9.87 -4.85
CA PHE A 173 -0.40 9.92 -4.08
C PHE A 173 -1.17 11.22 -4.33
N GLN A 174 -0.48 12.36 -4.35
CA GLN A 174 -1.06 13.66 -4.71
C GLN A 174 -1.67 13.63 -6.11
N GLY A 175 -1.04 12.89 -7.04
CA GLY A 175 -1.56 12.60 -8.37
C GLY A 175 -2.94 11.95 -8.40
N LEU A 176 -3.41 11.32 -7.33
CA LEU A 176 -4.78 10.77 -7.26
C LEU A 176 -5.81 11.85 -6.98
N LEU A 177 -5.47 12.79 -6.10
CA LEU A 177 -6.37 13.85 -5.66
C LEU A 177 -6.28 15.07 -6.57
N ARG A 178 -5.12 15.71 -6.65
CA ARG A 178 -4.93 17.05 -7.25
C ARG A 178 -5.22 17.15 -8.74
N THR A 179 -5.40 16.02 -9.41
CA THR A 179 -5.60 15.90 -10.86
C THR A 179 -7.03 15.46 -11.23
N THR A 180 -7.84 15.09 -10.23
CA THR A 180 -9.19 14.58 -10.42
C THR A 180 -10.20 15.55 -9.79
N LEU A 181 -11.25 15.91 -10.53
CA LEU A 181 -12.36 16.67 -9.95
C LEU A 181 -13.11 15.77 -8.95
N PRO A 182 -13.56 16.28 -7.78
CA PRO A 182 -13.70 17.70 -7.42
C PRO A 182 -12.52 18.30 -6.62
N HIS A 183 -11.38 17.62 -6.54
CA HIS A 183 -10.36 17.98 -5.56
C HIS A 183 -9.61 19.26 -5.90
N PRO A 184 -9.17 20.04 -4.88
CA PRO A 184 -8.37 21.22 -5.11
C PRO A 184 -7.05 20.91 -5.80
N LYS A 185 -6.62 21.80 -6.70
CA LYS A 185 -5.29 21.73 -7.32
C LYS A 185 -4.19 22.30 -6.44
N ALA A 186 -4.47 23.35 -5.67
CA ALA A 186 -3.48 24.00 -4.81
C ALA A 186 -3.39 23.30 -3.45
N GLU A 187 -2.18 23.02 -2.97
CA GLU A 187 -1.94 22.30 -1.70
C GLU A 187 -2.63 22.98 -0.52
N ARG A 188 -2.47 24.31 -0.38
CA ARG A 188 -3.08 25.10 0.70
C ARG A 188 -4.61 25.01 0.82
N CYS A 189 -5.30 24.58 -0.24
CA CYS A 189 -6.75 24.45 -0.22
C CYS A 189 -7.19 23.19 0.53
N TYR A 190 -6.28 22.23 0.76
CA TYR A 190 -6.58 21.01 1.51
C TYR A 190 -6.78 21.27 3.01
N ALA A 191 -6.22 22.35 3.56
CA ALA A 191 -6.40 22.73 4.96
C ALA A 191 -7.88 22.89 5.41
N GLN A 192 -8.81 23.12 4.47
CA GLN A 192 -10.26 23.24 4.74
C GLN A 192 -11.08 22.26 3.90
N TYR A 193 -10.43 21.36 3.17
CA TYR A 193 -11.10 20.45 2.25
C TYR A 193 -11.42 19.13 2.96
N GLU A 194 -12.61 18.59 2.69
CA GLU A 194 -13.01 17.29 3.19
C GLU A 194 -13.28 16.36 2.01
N ILE A 195 -12.60 15.21 1.98
CA ILE A 195 -12.78 14.21 0.93
C ILE A 195 -14.05 13.42 1.25
N THR A 196 -15.11 13.69 0.49
CA THR A 196 -16.35 12.88 0.54
C THR A 196 -16.26 11.66 -0.37
N GLN A 197 -15.59 11.80 -1.52
CA GLN A 197 -15.36 10.73 -2.47
C GLN A 197 -13.97 10.86 -3.07
N LEU A 198 -13.23 9.76 -3.11
CA LEU A 198 -11.84 9.78 -3.57
C LEU A 198 -11.71 9.96 -5.08
N LEU A 199 -12.44 9.18 -5.89
CA LEU A 199 -12.43 9.29 -7.35
C LEU A 199 -13.85 8.98 -7.85
N PRO A 200 -14.56 9.94 -8.47
CA PRO A 200 -15.90 9.70 -8.99
C PRO A 200 -15.95 8.50 -9.95
N GLY A 201 -16.81 7.52 -9.64
CA GLY A 201 -17.01 6.32 -10.47
C GLY A 201 -15.90 5.27 -10.39
N ILE A 202 -14.92 5.41 -9.49
CA ILE A 202 -13.82 4.44 -9.32
C ILE A 202 -13.78 3.93 -7.89
N GLU A 203 -14.00 2.63 -7.73
CA GLU A 203 -13.84 1.96 -6.45
C GLU A 203 -12.38 1.54 -6.25
N LEU A 204 -11.59 2.41 -5.62
CA LEU A 204 -10.14 2.22 -5.52
C LEU A 204 -9.75 0.94 -4.77
N PHE A 205 -10.49 0.59 -3.72
CA PHE A 205 -10.13 -0.48 -2.78
C PHE A 205 -10.92 -1.79 -2.96
N SER A 206 -11.72 -1.91 -4.02
CA SER A 206 -12.52 -3.12 -4.27
C SER A 206 -11.65 -4.33 -4.65
N ASP A 207 -10.53 -4.10 -5.34
CA ASP A 207 -9.56 -5.15 -5.69
C ASP A 207 -8.31 -5.04 -4.82
N ARG A 208 -8.20 -5.94 -3.83
CA ARG A 208 -7.05 -6.02 -2.91
C ARG A 208 -5.72 -6.21 -3.64
N HIS A 209 -5.70 -6.88 -4.79
CA HIS A 209 -4.46 -7.14 -5.53
C HIS A 209 -3.96 -5.90 -6.26
N ARG A 210 -4.87 -5.01 -6.67
CA ARG A 210 -4.53 -3.69 -7.21
C ARG A 210 -4.14 -2.71 -6.09
N ALA A 211 -4.89 -2.72 -4.99
CA ALA A 211 -4.83 -1.72 -3.94
C ALA A 211 -5.13 -2.34 -2.56
N ASP A 212 -4.12 -2.89 -1.90
CA ASP A 212 -4.26 -3.33 -0.52
C ASP A 212 -4.36 -2.12 0.42
N ILE A 213 -5.53 -1.91 1.01
CA ILE A 213 -5.80 -0.73 1.84
C ILE A 213 -4.89 -0.65 3.06
N CYS A 214 -4.55 -1.79 3.68
CA CYS A 214 -3.61 -1.84 4.80
C CYS A 214 -2.24 -1.31 4.39
N SER A 215 -1.74 -1.75 3.22
CA SER A 215 -0.49 -1.25 2.65
C SER A 215 -0.56 0.24 2.30
N VAL A 216 -1.71 0.74 1.82
CA VAL A 216 -1.90 2.17 1.52
C VAL A 216 -1.86 3.01 2.79
N VAL A 217 -2.66 2.67 3.80
CA VAL A 217 -2.70 3.36 5.10
C VAL A 217 -1.33 3.38 5.76
N ALA A 218 -0.65 2.24 5.81
CA ALA A 218 0.70 2.13 6.39
C ALA A 218 1.74 2.96 5.61
N SER A 219 1.64 2.99 4.28
CA SER A 219 2.53 3.78 3.41
C SER A 219 2.32 5.28 3.63
N LEU A 220 1.05 5.73 3.64
CA LEU A 220 0.68 7.12 3.87
C LEU A 220 1.16 7.62 5.23
N TYR A 221 0.89 6.84 6.29
CA TYR A 221 1.37 7.16 7.64
C TYR A 221 2.90 7.33 7.69
N TYR A 222 3.63 6.38 7.07
CA TYR A 222 5.09 6.43 7.04
C TYR A 222 5.61 7.67 6.30
N ILE A 223 5.10 7.97 5.10
CA ILE A 223 5.59 9.12 4.32
C ILE A 223 5.21 10.45 4.97
N ILE A 224 4.01 10.57 5.54
CA ILE A 224 3.58 11.79 6.25
C ILE A 224 4.56 12.08 7.39
N ARG A 225 4.89 11.05 8.18
CA ARG A 225 5.85 11.18 9.28
C ARG A 225 7.25 11.59 8.80
N GLU A 226 7.78 10.93 7.76
CA GLU A 226 9.11 11.27 7.23
C GLU A 226 9.16 12.67 6.60
N LEU A 227 8.12 13.07 5.88
CA LEU A 227 8.03 14.40 5.27
C LEU A 227 7.84 15.50 6.30
N HIS A 228 7.15 15.22 7.40
CA HIS A 228 7.05 16.11 8.56
C HIS A 228 8.44 16.42 9.13
N TYR A 229 9.25 15.39 9.36
CA TYR A 229 10.64 15.60 9.81
C TYR A 229 11.49 16.37 8.79
N ALA A 230 11.20 16.24 7.50
CA ALA A 230 11.84 16.98 6.42
C ALA A 230 11.27 18.40 6.18
N LYS A 231 10.28 18.85 6.98
CA LYS A 231 9.61 20.15 6.87
C LYS A 231 8.91 20.40 5.51
N GLN A 232 8.40 19.34 4.87
CA GLN A 232 7.66 19.41 3.61
C GLN A 232 6.15 19.62 3.85
N ASN A 233 5.80 20.67 4.60
CA ASN A 233 4.47 20.82 5.22
C ASN A 233 3.31 20.90 4.21
N LEU A 234 3.51 21.51 3.05
CA LEU A 234 2.45 21.64 2.03
C LEU A 234 2.09 20.29 1.39
N MET A 235 3.06 19.38 1.24
CA MET A 235 2.78 18.04 0.74
C MET A 235 1.96 17.23 1.74
N ILE A 236 2.18 17.46 3.04
CA ILE A 236 1.56 16.71 4.12
C ILE A 236 0.07 16.95 4.19
N GLU A 237 -0.41 18.18 3.93
CA GLU A 237 -1.84 18.51 3.96
C GLU A 237 -2.64 17.57 3.05
N VAL A 238 -2.26 17.47 1.77
CA VAL A 238 -2.93 16.61 0.78
C VAL A 238 -2.88 15.12 1.17
N LEU A 239 -1.75 14.66 1.72
CA LEU A 239 -1.59 13.27 2.10
C LEU A 239 -2.41 12.91 3.35
N THR A 240 -2.63 13.87 4.24
CA THR A 240 -3.35 13.67 5.50
C THR A 240 -4.83 13.40 5.22
N ASP A 241 -5.44 14.14 4.31
CA ASP A 241 -6.83 13.89 3.91
C ASP A 241 -6.97 12.51 3.24
N LEU A 242 -6.03 12.15 2.36
CA LEU A 242 -6.00 10.82 1.74
C LEU A 242 -5.85 9.71 2.79
N HIS A 243 -5.04 9.94 3.81
CA HIS A 243 -4.82 9.00 4.91
C HIS A 243 -6.10 8.80 5.71
N PHE A 244 -6.76 9.87 6.15
CA PHE A 244 -8.02 9.77 6.91
C PHE A 244 -9.12 9.10 6.11
N PHE A 245 -9.27 9.41 4.81
CA PHE A 245 -10.23 8.72 3.96
C PHE A 245 -9.94 7.21 3.89
N SER A 246 -8.67 6.85 3.69
CA SER A 246 -8.26 5.43 3.59
C SER A 246 -8.44 4.68 4.91
N GLU A 247 -8.17 5.33 6.04
CA GLU A 247 -8.37 4.77 7.38
C GLU A 247 -9.86 4.57 7.68
N ALA A 248 -10.70 5.57 7.42
CA ALA A 248 -12.15 5.45 7.58
C ALA A 248 -12.73 4.33 6.72
N PHE A 249 -12.31 4.21 5.46
CA PHE A 249 -12.74 3.10 4.59
C PHE A 249 -12.27 1.73 5.14
N TYR A 250 -11.05 1.64 5.66
CA TYR A 250 -10.54 0.42 6.28
C TYR A 250 -11.39 -0.01 7.47
N GLU A 251 -11.71 0.91 8.38
CA GLU A 251 -12.55 0.62 9.54
C GLU A 251 -13.98 0.20 9.13
N LEU A 252 -14.59 0.90 8.15
CA LEU A 252 -15.88 0.50 7.60
C LEU A 252 -15.83 -0.93 7.02
N THR A 253 -14.76 -1.24 6.29
CA THR A 253 -14.54 -2.58 5.73
C THR A 253 -14.47 -3.63 6.84
N LEU A 254 -13.74 -3.37 7.93
CA LEU A 254 -13.68 -4.28 9.07
C LEU A 254 -15.06 -4.53 9.68
N ILE A 255 -15.85 -3.48 9.88
CA ILE A 255 -17.21 -3.56 10.42
C ILE A 255 -18.11 -4.40 9.50
N PHE A 256 -18.09 -4.17 8.19
CA PHE A 256 -18.89 -4.95 7.23
C PHE A 256 -18.54 -6.44 7.24
N TYR A 257 -17.26 -6.79 7.45
CA TYR A 257 -16.82 -8.18 7.58
C TYR A 257 -16.98 -8.75 9.01
N GLY A 258 -17.67 -8.04 9.90
CA GLY A 258 -17.94 -8.49 11.27
C GLY A 258 -16.70 -8.54 12.17
N LYS A 259 -15.58 -7.95 11.74
CA LYS A 259 -14.39 -7.79 12.59
C LYS A 259 -14.59 -6.58 13.49
N ASN A 260 -14.16 -6.67 14.75
CA ASN A 260 -14.34 -5.63 15.78
C ASN A 260 -15.80 -5.31 16.16
N MET A 261 -16.79 -6.15 15.78
CA MET A 261 -18.14 -6.04 16.32
C MET A 261 -18.11 -6.35 17.83
N PRO A 262 -18.66 -5.51 18.70
CA PRO A 262 -18.86 -5.89 20.10
C PRO A 262 -19.73 -7.15 20.13
N CYS A 263 -19.26 -8.20 20.81
CA CYS A 263 -20.05 -9.42 20.98
C CYS A 263 -21.43 -9.04 21.55
N PRO A 264 -22.53 -9.64 21.04
CA PRO A 264 -23.83 -9.47 21.68
C PRO A 264 -23.67 -9.93 23.14
N VAL A 265 -23.86 -9.00 24.07
CA VAL A 265 -23.88 -9.30 25.50
C VAL A 265 -24.92 -10.41 25.66
N PRO A 266 -24.60 -11.56 26.28
CA PRO A 266 -25.57 -12.62 26.46
C PRO A 266 -26.75 -12.04 27.24
N SER A 267 -27.95 -12.10 26.64
CA SER A 267 -29.21 -11.82 27.30
C SER A 267 -29.44 -12.88 28.39
N GLY A 268 -28.78 -12.68 29.53
CA GLY A 268 -28.62 -13.74 30.53
C GLY A 268 -28.12 -13.26 31.89
N PHE A 269 -28.40 -12.02 32.30
CA PHE A 269 -28.40 -11.70 33.73
C PHE A 269 -29.72 -12.20 34.32
N LYS A 270 -29.79 -13.49 34.66
CA LYS A 270 -30.80 -13.96 35.61
C LYS A 270 -30.45 -13.35 36.96
N ALA A 271 -31.34 -12.51 37.49
CA ALA A 271 -31.29 -12.09 38.88
C ALA A 271 -31.21 -13.34 39.76
N THR A 272 -30.16 -13.45 40.56
CA THR A 272 -30.04 -14.48 41.58
C THR A 272 -31.17 -14.26 42.58
N GLY A 273 -32.17 -15.12 42.53
CA GLY A 273 -33.21 -15.20 43.56
C GLY A 273 -32.53 -15.40 44.91
N LYS A 274 -32.79 -14.49 45.85
CA LYS A 274 -32.40 -14.65 47.24
C LYS A 274 -33.11 -15.88 47.79
N ILE A 275 -32.35 -16.90 48.15
CA ILE A 275 -32.79 -17.91 49.12
C ILE A 275 -32.47 -17.33 50.50
N LYS A 276 -33.52 -16.89 51.19
CA LYS A 276 -33.76 -17.09 52.63
C LYS A 276 -35.16 -16.59 52.97
#